data_AF-A0A2X3H8P8-F1
#
_entry.id   AF-A0A2X3H8P8-F1
#
_cell.length_a   1.000
_cell.length_b   1.000
_cell.length_c   1.000
_cell.angle_alpha   90.00
_cell.angle_beta   90.00
_cell.angle_gamma   90.00
#
_symmetry.space_group_name_H-M   'P 1'
#
loop_
_entity.id
_entity.type
_entity.pdbx_description
1 polymer ?
#
loop_
_entity_poly.entity_id
_entity_poly.type
_entity_poly.pdbx_seq_one_letter_code
_entity_poly.pdbx_strand_id
1 'polypeptide(L)'
;MALDKSEVLAKKMLPELEQKIIAYKDSKLLLNGALGYSMLRPYIQIAERTKHEFSIVSRGEDDTDIYLVLADTKEVNIPDIHLHEEQKEVEKKEKRSLLDKIKEILN
;
A
#
# COMPACT_ATOMS: atom_id res chain seq x y z
N MET A 1 8.01 6.49 1.25
CA MET A 1 8.14 5.01 1.10
C MET A 1 8.43 4.67 -0.35
N ALA A 2 9.07 3.54 -0.63
CA ALA A 2 9.53 3.13 -1.95
C ALA A 2 9.33 1.62 -2.19
N LEU A 3 9.12 1.26 -3.47
CA LEU A 3 9.12 -0.13 -3.96
C LEU A 3 10.07 -0.27 -5.14
N ASP A 4 10.69 -1.44 -5.23
CA ASP A 4 11.50 -1.84 -6.37
C ASP A 4 10.66 -2.35 -7.56
N LYS A 5 11.34 -2.65 -8.67
CA LYS A 5 10.68 -3.20 -9.87
C LYS A 5 9.92 -4.49 -9.58
N SER A 6 10.56 -5.45 -8.94
CA SER A 6 10.00 -6.79 -8.69
C SER A 6 8.75 -6.71 -7.81
N GLU A 7 8.78 -5.86 -6.79
CA GLU A 7 7.66 -5.59 -5.88
C GLU A 7 6.48 -4.95 -6.62
N VAL A 8 6.76 -3.96 -7.48
CA VAL A 8 5.74 -3.30 -8.31
C VAL A 8 5.09 -4.30 -9.27
N LEU A 9 5.89 -5.17 -9.90
CA LEU A 9 5.37 -6.18 -10.83
C LEU A 9 4.59 -7.29 -10.09
N ALA A 10 5.02 -7.67 -8.88
CA ALA A 10 4.39 -8.70 -8.07
C ALA A 10 3.02 -8.26 -7.51
N LYS A 11 2.79 -6.95 -7.36
CA LYS A 11 1.53 -6.35 -6.88
C LYS A 11 1.09 -6.84 -5.49
N LYS A 12 2.02 -7.41 -4.71
CA LYS A 12 1.73 -7.96 -3.39
C LYS A 12 1.42 -6.88 -2.37
N MET A 13 2.08 -5.72 -2.48
CA MET A 13 1.96 -4.61 -1.52
C MET A 13 0.81 -3.64 -1.82
N LEU A 14 -0.14 -3.99 -2.70
CA LEU A 14 -1.27 -3.09 -3.02
C LEU A 14 -2.14 -2.73 -1.81
N PRO A 15 -2.50 -3.68 -0.91
CA PRO A 15 -3.27 -3.37 0.30
C PRO A 15 -2.51 -2.43 1.25
N GLU A 16 -1.24 -2.69 1.49
CA GLU A 16 -0.38 -1.91 2.39
C GLU A 16 -0.18 -0.50 1.84
N LEU A 17 0.07 -0.39 0.53
CA LEU A 17 0.22 0.89 -0.13
C LEU A 17 -1.05 1.74 0.00
N GLU A 18 -2.23 1.16 -0.21
CA GLU A 18 -3.49 1.87 0.00
C GLU A 18 -3.61 2.43 1.42
N GLN A 19 -3.34 1.60 2.43
CA GLN A 19 -3.44 2.01 3.82
C GLN A 19 -2.47 3.16 4.12
N LYS A 20 -1.25 3.08 3.62
CA LYS A 20 -0.27 4.16 3.74
C LYS A 20 -0.72 5.44 3.04
N ILE A 21 -1.23 5.36 1.81
CA ILE A 21 -1.76 6.53 1.10
C ILE A 21 -2.86 7.21 1.93
N ILE A 22 -3.79 6.45 2.51
CA ILE A 22 -4.86 6.99 3.37
C ILE A 22 -4.28 7.64 4.63
N ALA A 23 -3.24 7.05 5.22
CA ALA A 23 -2.58 7.58 6.42
C ALA A 23 -1.82 8.90 6.12
N TYR A 24 -1.23 9.04 4.93
CA TYR A 24 -0.45 10.20 4.51
C TYR A 24 -1.28 11.09 3.56
N LYS A 25 -2.21 11.86 4.11
CA LYS A 25 -3.22 12.62 3.36
C LYS A 25 -2.68 13.62 2.34
N ASP A 26 -1.50 14.17 2.58
CA ASP A 26 -0.88 15.18 1.72
C ASP A 26 0.21 14.55 0.82
N SER A 27 0.15 13.22 0.64
CA SER A 27 1.12 12.47 -0.16
C SER A 27 0.76 12.38 -1.63
N LYS A 28 1.79 12.09 -2.42
CA LYS A 28 1.73 11.92 -3.87
C LYS A 28 2.45 10.65 -4.28
N LEU A 29 1.87 9.97 -5.26
CA LEU A 29 2.45 8.77 -5.85
C LEU A 29 3.34 9.11 -7.05
N LEU A 30 4.60 8.70 -7.02
CA LEU A 30 5.52 8.79 -8.14
C LEU A 30 5.72 7.40 -8.72
N LEU A 31 5.43 7.25 -10.02
CA LEU A 31 5.44 5.99 -10.74
C LEU A 31 6.50 6.04 -11.83
N ASN A 32 7.40 5.07 -11.85
CA ASN A 32 8.45 5.05 -12.87
C ASN A 32 7.86 4.66 -14.24
N GLY A 33 7.98 5.60 -15.20
CA GLY A 33 7.45 5.49 -16.55
C GLY A 33 8.22 4.52 -17.46
N ALA A 34 9.31 3.93 -17.00
CA ALA A 34 9.95 2.78 -17.64
C ALA A 34 9.02 1.54 -17.66
N LEU A 35 8.03 1.49 -16.77
CA LEU A 35 6.98 0.49 -16.82
C LEU A 35 5.84 0.93 -17.73
N GLY A 36 5.35 0.00 -18.54
CA GLY A 36 4.15 0.20 -19.33
C GLY A 36 2.92 0.49 -18.46
N TYR A 37 2.00 1.28 -19.00
CA TYR A 37 0.78 1.73 -18.30
C TYR A 37 -0.04 0.59 -17.68
N SER A 38 -0.08 -0.59 -18.31
CA SER A 38 -0.79 -1.77 -17.78
C SER A 38 -0.27 -2.24 -16.42
N MET A 39 1.04 -2.11 -16.18
CA MET A 39 1.66 -2.44 -14.90
C MET A 39 1.40 -1.37 -13.84
N LEU A 40 1.31 -0.10 -14.27
CA LEU A 40 1.06 1.05 -13.39
C LEU A 40 -0.43 1.24 -13.03
N ARG A 41 -1.35 0.75 -13.87
CA ARG A 41 -2.81 0.92 -13.72
C ARG A 41 -3.32 0.62 -12.31
N PRO A 42 -2.95 -0.48 -11.63
CA PRO A 42 -3.46 -0.77 -10.30
C PRO A 42 -3.11 0.34 -9.30
N TYR A 43 -1.90 0.87 -9.36
CA TYR A 43 -1.43 1.94 -8.46
C TYR A 43 -2.12 3.27 -8.72
N ILE A 44 -2.33 3.60 -10.00
CA ILE A 44 -3.10 4.77 -10.43
C ILE A 44 -4.53 4.71 -9.86
N GLN A 45 -5.18 3.54 -9.95
CA GLN A 45 -6.53 3.36 -9.42
C GLN A 45 -6.59 3.54 -7.89
N ILE A 46 -5.52 3.21 -7.16
CA ILE A 46 -5.44 3.49 -5.72
C ILE A 46 -5.38 4.99 -5.45
N ALA A 47 -4.56 5.73 -6.19
CA ALA A 47 -4.48 7.18 -6.07
C ALA A 47 -5.82 7.86 -6.40
N GLU A 48 -6.47 7.50 -7.52
CA GLU A 48 -7.75 8.08 -7.99
C GLU A 48 -8.89 7.89 -6.97
N ARG A 49 -9.34 6.64 -6.80
CA ARG A 49 -9.37 5.99 -5.50
C ARG A 49 -9.57 6.83 -4.24
N THR A 50 -8.42 7.10 -3.66
CA THR A 50 -8.21 7.75 -2.37
C THR A 50 -8.12 9.27 -2.52
N LYS A 51 -8.29 9.79 -3.74
CA LYS A 51 -8.19 11.21 -4.11
C LYS A 51 -6.78 11.81 -3.89
N HIS A 52 -5.74 11.01 -4.08
CA HIS A 52 -4.35 11.46 -4.04
C HIS A 52 -3.81 11.70 -5.45
N GLU A 53 -2.86 12.62 -5.57
CA GLU A 53 -2.18 12.86 -6.83
C GLU A 53 -1.23 11.72 -7.17
N PHE A 54 -1.02 11.51 -8.47
CA PHE A 54 0.07 10.67 -8.96
C PHE A 54 0.80 11.35 -10.12
N SER A 55 2.01 10.89 -10.41
CA SER A 55 2.79 11.32 -11.58
C SER A 55 3.57 10.15 -12.15
N ILE A 56 3.50 9.98 -13.46
CA ILE A 56 4.35 9.05 -14.19
C ILE A 56 5.63 9.80 -14.57
N VAL A 57 6.77 9.37 -14.02
CA VAL A 57 8.07 10.00 -14.20
C VAL A 57 8.85 9.19 -15.23
N SER A 58 9.05 9.76 -16.41
CA SER A 58 9.88 9.18 -17.46
C SER A 58 11.20 9.94 -17.56
N ARG A 59 12.33 9.23 -17.49
CA ARG A 59 13.67 9.75 -17.82
C ARG A 59 14.26 8.91 -18.96
N GLY A 60 15.21 9.48 -19.70
CA GLY A 60 15.83 8.83 -20.85
C GLY A 60 16.85 7.74 -20.50
N GLU A 61 17.28 7.68 -19.24
CA GLU A 61 18.22 6.67 -18.72
C GLU A 61 17.59 6.02 -17.47
N ASP A 62 17.45 4.70 -17.51
CA ASP A 62 16.93 3.87 -16.42
C ASP A 62 18.03 3.60 -15.39
N ASP A 63 18.34 4.60 -14.56
CA ASP A 63 19.41 4.51 -13.55
C ASP A 63 18.86 4.48 -12.12
N THR A 64 17.75 3.76 -11.90
CA THR A 64 17.19 3.60 -10.56
C THR A 64 16.53 2.24 -10.35
N ASP A 65 16.77 1.66 -9.19
CA ASP A 65 16.11 0.44 -8.73
C ASP A 65 14.70 0.72 -8.16
N ILE A 66 14.33 1.99 -7.99
CA ILE A 66 13.05 2.40 -7.40
C ILE A 66 12.02 2.65 -8.52
N TYR A 67 10.89 1.96 -8.42
CA TYR A 67 9.83 2.01 -9.44
C TYR A 67 8.52 2.65 -8.95
N LEU A 68 8.36 2.80 -7.64
CA LEU A 68 7.26 3.53 -7.03
C LEU A 68 7.73 4.24 -5.78
N VAL A 69 7.29 5.49 -5.59
CA VAL A 69 7.51 6.25 -4.36
C VAL A 69 6.19 6.84 -3.89
N LEU A 70 5.89 6.68 -2.60
CA LEU A 70 4.90 7.49 -1.89
C LEU A 70 5.65 8.61 -1.16
N ALA A 71 5.51 9.83 -1.66
CA ALA A 71 6.18 11.02 -1.16
C ALA A 71 5.18 11.91 -0.42
N ASP A 72 5.43 12.20 0.86
CA ASP A 72 4.66 13.19 1.60
C ASP A 72 5.25 14.59 1.36
N THR A 73 4.41 15.62 1.43
CA THR A 73 4.84 17.02 1.35
C THR A 73 5.51 17.50 2.65
N LYS A 74 5.26 16.82 3.77
CA LYS A 74 5.89 17.08 5.06
C LYS A 74 7.11 16.19 5.25
N GLU A 75 8.08 16.69 6.03
CA GLU A 75 9.25 15.91 6.40
C GLU A 75 8.82 14.70 7.25
N VAL A 76 8.94 13.51 6.65
CA VAL A 76 8.68 12.23 7.30
C VAL A 76 10.04 11.60 7.61
N ASN A 77 10.52 11.80 8.84
CA ASN A 77 11.83 11.30 9.26
C ASN A 77 11.74 9.77 9.54
N ILE A 78 11.71 8.98 8.47
CA ILE A 78 11.54 7.53 8.52
C ILE A 78 12.87 6.87 8.16
N PRO A 79 13.48 6.07 9.06
CA PRO A 79 14.78 5.44 8.81
C PRO A 79 14.73 4.29 7.79
N ASP A 80 13.57 3.64 7.65
CA ASP A 80 13.32 2.62 6.65
C ASP A 80 12.21 3.06 5.70
N ILE A 81 12.56 3.25 4.44
CA ILE A 81 11.64 3.74 3.42
C ILE A 81 10.95 2.60 2.65
N HIS A 82 11.31 1.34 2.87
CA HIS A 82 10.69 0.21 2.16
C HIS A 82 9.30 -0.09 2.73
N LEU A 83 8.38 -0.48 1.84
CA LEU A 83 7.04 -0.88 2.23
C LEU A 83 7.05 -2.36 2.63
N HIS A 84 6.68 -2.66 3.87
CA HIS A 84 6.64 -4.02 4.41
C HIS A 84 5.21 -4.54 4.47
N GLU A 85 5.04 -5.85 4.31
CA GLU A 85 3.77 -6.53 4.61
C GLU A 85 3.41 -6.25 6.08
N GLU A 86 2.24 -5.68 6.32
CA GLU A 86 1.75 -5.54 7.68
C GLU A 86 1.40 -6.94 8.20
N GLN A 87 2.16 -7.42 9.19
CA GLN A 87 1.81 -8.63 9.92
C GLN A 87 0.44 -8.39 10.55
N LYS A 88 -0.60 -9.00 9.97
CA LYS A 88 -1.92 -9.01 10.59
C LYS A 88 -1.77 -9.69 11.95
N GLU A 89 -1.73 -8.92 13.02
CA GLU A 89 -2.02 -9.43 14.35
C GLU A 89 -3.42 -10.06 14.24
N VAL A 90 -3.47 -11.39 14.27
CA VAL A 90 -4.72 -12.09 14.44
C VAL A 90 -5.17 -11.71 15.84
N GLU A 91 -6.02 -10.69 15.96
CA GLU A 91 -6.78 -10.46 17.18
C GLU A 91 -7.44 -11.79 17.52
N LYS A 92 -6.92 -12.43 18.56
CA LYS A 92 -7.46 -13.67 19.12
C LYS A 92 -8.75 -13.28 19.85
N LYS A 93 -9.79 -12.89 19.09
CA LYS A 93 -11.15 -12.80 19.61
C LYS A 93 -11.52 -14.23 19.99
N GLU A 94 -11.49 -14.51 21.29
CA GLU A 94 -12.10 -15.70 21.87
C GLU A 94 -13.49 -15.84 21.26
N LYS A 95 -13.64 -16.84 20.40
CA LYS A 95 -14.95 -17.19 19.84
C LYS A 95 -15.75 -17.80 20.99
N ARG A 96 -16.44 -16.97 21.78
CA ARG A 96 -17.62 -17.45 22.51
C ARG A 96 -18.55 -18.06 21.46
N SER A 97 -18.65 -19.38 21.48
CA SER A 97 -19.29 -20.14 20.44
C SER A 97 -20.79 -19.88 20.52
N LEU A 98 -21.46 -19.87 19.38
CA LEU A 98 -22.92 -19.75 19.31
C LEU A 98 -23.63 -20.86 20.12
N LEU A 99 -22.93 -21.96 20.38
CA LEU A 99 -23.36 -23.05 21.25
C LEU A 99 -23.43 -22.64 22.73
N ASP A 100 -22.55 -21.74 23.19
CA ASP A 100 -22.54 -21.26 24.57
C ASP A 100 -23.77 -20.37 24.83
N LYS A 101 -24.16 -19.54 23.86
CA LYS A 101 -25.38 -18.73 23.94
C LYS A 101 -26.67 -19.55 23.94
N ILE A 102 -26.71 -20.67 23.21
CA ILE A 102 -27.89 -21.53 23.16
C ILE A 102 -28.08 -22.29 24.48
N LYS A 103 -26.98 -22.69 25.15
CA LYS A 103 -27.05 -23.35 26.46
C LYS A 103 -27.57 -22.45 27.57
N GLU A 104 -27.26 -21.16 27.56
CA GLU A 104 -27.79 -20.21 28.55
C GLU A 104 -29.31 -19.96 28.41
N ILE A 105 -29.89 -20.17 27.24
CA ILE A 105 -31.33 -19.98 26.99
C ILE A 105 -32.14 -21.23 27.36
N LEU A 106 -31.49 -22.40 27.40
CA LEU A 106 -32.12 -23.70 27.65
C LEU A 106 -32.02 -24.17 29.12
N ASN A 107 -31.48 -23.35 30.02
CA ASN A 107 -31.35 -23.65 31.45
C ASN A 107 -32.17 -22.71 32.33
#